data_AF-A0A3D8PMF7-F1
#
_entry.id   AF-A0A3D8PMF7-F1
#
_cell.length_a   1.000
_cell.length_b   1.000
_cell.length_c   1.000
_cell.angle_alpha   90.00
_cell.angle_beta   90.00
_cell.angle_gamma   90.00
#
_symmetry.space_group_name_H-M   'P 1'
#
loop_
_entity.id
_entity.type
_entity.pdbx_description
1 polymer ?
#
loop_
_entity_poly.entity_id
_entity_poly.type
_entity_poly.pdbx_seq_one_letter_code
_entity_poly.pdbx_strand_id
1 'polypeptide(L)'
;MADQGNALFRRNEYMGHLIEKYNEEYFLGGKDLLTNNDFGLLGYEEFKGNNTHQRFVDAFKFIKSFAGHLKNKSVLEIGFGRGELIPLFLKEMIQSYHGVDFSSTALKIAKGRYTDPKVKLEKMEAKDLNEETSYDVIVLNHIVEHIPVFEMEEVWQKVVKTLNPGGIIMLGTPLYENSNEADPMEDNQATMGISCNKQTIDTILKMCNRHDLLCVKWEQNYFGFVQKREFSLTSTDIKSKLMKHCITSDAGRLLIGCVAENTPKYREQALRLVQSIRWFGGSMAGANIVVCMVEEVAPSFVDELGKWGAFVRVVERFSTEHAPSNKFRFFELPETVFYDTLMLMDCDTIIVQDPLKHISGDKFQAAMAGKPTVSHAAFKKLFSHYHLPLPTQQFKAAFNSEPMIWYCNAGVLIFPQKMLPSFLSKWEEYVHDLVENKHLLDKFFFCEQAALTLAYFTEDIPFEELPKEMNYHLNPKIIYKGDKVDPIIIHYHKYINDNGYLMENTQDFHLLRMVKKFNKRLREYNMNKFE
;
A
#
# COMPACT_ATOMS: atom_id res chain seq x y z
N MET A 1 4.82 23.13 35.59
CA MET A 1 3.79 23.49 34.60
C MET A 1 4.47 23.81 33.28
N ALA A 2 4.61 22.79 32.43
CA ALA A 2 4.85 22.86 30.98
C ALA A 2 5.11 21.41 30.52
N ASP A 3 4.09 20.57 30.65
CA ASP A 3 4.09 19.19 30.14
C ASP A 3 2.69 18.84 29.60
N GLN A 4 2.23 19.68 28.68
CA GLN A 4 0.95 19.52 27.96
C GLN A 4 1.10 19.81 26.46
N GLY A 5 2.31 19.68 25.91
CA GLY A 5 2.60 19.94 24.49
C GLY A 5 2.60 18.72 23.58
N ASN A 6 2.61 17.49 24.12
CA ASN A 6 2.95 16.28 23.34
C ASN A 6 1.82 15.22 23.23
N ALA A 7 0.59 15.58 23.58
CA ALA A 7 -0.52 14.60 23.66
C ALA A 7 -1.63 14.79 22.60
N LEU A 8 -1.54 15.79 21.70
CA LEU A 8 -2.65 16.13 20.78
C LEU A 8 -2.40 15.94 19.27
N PHE A 9 -1.18 15.58 18.83
CA PHE A 9 -0.89 15.35 17.41
C PHE A 9 -0.65 13.88 17.02
N ARG A 10 -0.88 12.93 17.94
CA ARG A 10 -0.99 11.50 17.64
C ARG A 10 -2.43 11.09 17.29
N ARG A 11 -3.11 11.82 16.39
CA ARG A 11 -4.31 11.24 15.72
C ARG A 11 -3.86 10.34 14.60
N ASN A 12 -3.27 9.26 15.09
CA ASN A 12 -2.81 8.06 14.45
C ASN A 12 -3.95 7.04 14.59
N GLU A 13 -5.15 7.39 14.12
CA GLU A 13 -6.22 6.39 13.98
C GLU A 13 -5.91 5.59 12.71
N TYR A 14 -4.96 4.68 12.90
CA TYR A 14 -4.27 3.88 11.89
C TYR A 14 -5.22 2.93 11.12
N MET A 15 -6.40 2.66 11.67
CA MET A 15 -7.52 1.96 11.02
C MET A 15 -8.77 2.84 10.83
N GLY A 16 -8.68 4.16 11.06
CA GLY A 16 -9.83 5.07 11.17
C GLY A 16 -10.80 4.99 9.98
N HIS A 17 -10.28 4.87 8.76
CA HIS A 17 -11.06 4.77 7.53
C HIS A 17 -11.83 3.44 7.36
N LEU A 18 -11.39 2.37 8.04
CA LEU A 18 -12.03 1.07 7.99
C LEU A 18 -13.07 0.89 9.10
N ILE A 19 -12.88 1.52 10.27
CA ILE A 19 -13.77 1.35 11.43
C ILE A 19 -15.24 1.58 11.07
N GLU A 20 -15.54 2.60 10.26
CA GLU A 20 -16.90 2.92 9.83
C GLU A 20 -17.53 1.82 8.97
N LYS A 21 -16.71 1.02 8.27
CA LYS A 21 -17.17 -0.13 7.47
C LYS A 21 -17.52 -1.35 8.31
N TYR A 22 -17.03 -1.48 9.54
CA TYR A 22 -17.33 -2.60 10.43
C TYR A 22 -18.53 -2.29 11.35
N ASN A 23 -19.64 -1.94 10.72
CA ASN A 23 -20.92 -1.59 11.34
C ASN A 23 -21.86 -2.82 11.50
N GLU A 24 -23.11 -2.58 11.90
CA GLU A 24 -24.07 -3.67 12.14
C GLU A 24 -24.45 -4.40 10.85
N GLU A 25 -24.59 -3.66 9.74
CA GLU A 25 -24.86 -4.17 8.41
C GLU A 25 -23.73 -5.04 7.88
N TYR A 26 -22.47 -4.74 8.21
CA TYR A 26 -21.34 -5.61 7.89
C TYR A 26 -21.48 -6.98 8.57
N PHE A 27 -21.80 -7.03 9.86
CA PHE A 27 -21.85 -8.32 10.56
C PHE A 27 -23.17 -9.07 10.33
N LEU A 28 -24.30 -8.38 10.27
CA LEU A 28 -25.63 -8.97 10.24
C LEU A 28 -26.28 -8.94 8.84
N GLY A 29 -25.58 -8.42 7.83
CA GLY A 29 -26.11 -8.24 6.49
C GLY A 29 -27.03 -7.02 6.38
N GLY A 30 -27.01 -6.36 5.23
CA GLY A 30 -27.84 -5.20 4.96
C GLY A 30 -27.40 -4.44 3.70
N LYS A 31 -27.53 -3.12 3.77
CA LYS A 31 -27.06 -2.18 2.75
C LYS A 31 -25.94 -1.34 3.31
N ASP A 32 -24.92 -1.06 2.51
CA ASP A 32 -23.88 -0.10 2.87
C ASP A 32 -24.47 1.31 2.98
N LEU A 33 -24.16 2.02 4.07
CA LEU A 33 -24.77 3.31 4.40
C LEU A 33 -24.41 4.41 3.40
N LEU A 34 -23.27 4.30 2.72
CA LEU A 34 -22.78 5.31 1.79
C LEU A 34 -23.26 5.05 0.35
N THR A 35 -23.35 3.79 -0.05
CA THR A 35 -23.57 3.40 -1.45
C THR A 35 -24.92 2.72 -1.70
N ASN A 36 -25.64 2.32 -0.64
CA ASN A 36 -26.90 1.57 -0.70
C ASN A 36 -26.82 0.21 -1.45
N ASN A 37 -25.61 -0.31 -1.65
CA ASN A 37 -25.36 -1.62 -2.24
C ASN A 37 -25.44 -2.74 -1.20
N ASP A 38 -25.61 -3.99 -1.64
CA ASP A 38 -25.58 -5.14 -0.73
C ASP A 38 -24.24 -5.20 0.00
N PHE A 39 -24.32 -5.37 1.32
CA PHE A 39 -23.18 -5.31 2.22
C PHE A 39 -23.36 -6.35 3.34
N GLY A 40 -22.29 -7.06 3.69
CA GLY A 40 -22.34 -8.02 4.78
C GLY A 40 -21.36 -9.18 4.67
N LEU A 41 -21.02 -9.72 5.83
CA LEU A 41 -20.17 -10.88 6.02
C LEU A 41 -20.93 -12.17 5.67
N LEU A 42 -20.33 -12.97 4.79
CA LEU A 42 -20.84 -14.30 4.43
C LEU A 42 -21.14 -15.18 5.65
N GLY A 43 -22.17 -16.02 5.53
CA GLY A 43 -22.58 -16.96 6.58
C GLY A 43 -23.56 -16.41 7.62
N TYR A 44 -24.21 -15.27 7.33
CA TYR A 44 -25.20 -14.69 8.24
C TYR A 44 -26.43 -15.58 8.45
N GLU A 45 -26.95 -16.23 7.40
CA GLU A 45 -28.12 -17.10 7.52
C GLU A 45 -27.86 -18.30 8.43
N GLU A 46 -26.69 -18.93 8.31
CA GLU A 46 -26.26 -20.00 9.22
C GLU A 46 -26.09 -19.48 10.64
N PHE A 47 -25.43 -18.32 10.80
CA PHE A 47 -25.27 -17.68 12.10
C PHE A 47 -26.65 -17.47 12.77
N LYS A 48 -27.61 -16.87 12.06
CA LYS A 48 -28.99 -16.65 12.53
C LYS A 48 -29.70 -17.95 12.89
N GLY A 49 -29.46 -19.02 12.13
CA GLY A 49 -30.00 -20.37 12.36
C GLY A 49 -29.28 -21.18 13.45
N ASN A 50 -28.37 -20.59 14.24
CA ASN A 50 -27.54 -21.30 15.22
C ASN A 50 -26.61 -22.40 14.65
N ASN A 51 -26.27 -22.28 13.36
CA ASN A 51 -25.32 -23.13 12.68
C ASN A 51 -23.99 -22.40 12.45
N THR A 52 -22.94 -23.17 12.14
CA THR A 52 -21.62 -22.64 11.81
C THR A 52 -21.42 -22.75 10.30
N HIS A 53 -21.13 -21.62 9.65
CA HIS A 53 -20.82 -21.61 8.22
C HIS A 53 -19.58 -22.47 7.91
N GLN A 54 -19.58 -23.14 6.77
CA GLN A 54 -18.60 -24.16 6.39
C GLN A 54 -17.14 -23.68 6.49
N ARG A 55 -16.86 -22.43 6.12
CA ARG A 55 -15.51 -21.81 6.24
C ARG A 55 -14.90 -21.89 7.65
N PHE A 56 -15.71 -21.73 8.69
CA PHE A 56 -15.24 -21.79 10.08
C PHE A 56 -15.05 -23.25 10.53
N VAL A 57 -15.87 -24.16 10.02
CA VAL A 57 -15.69 -25.61 10.22
C VAL A 57 -14.37 -26.06 9.61
N ASP A 58 -14.03 -25.58 8.41
CA ASP A 58 -12.79 -25.97 7.72
C ASP A 58 -11.55 -25.36 8.37
N ALA A 59 -11.62 -24.08 8.78
CA ALA A 59 -10.59 -23.47 9.63
C ALA A 59 -10.33 -24.31 10.89
N PHE A 60 -11.39 -24.74 11.58
CA PHE A 60 -11.26 -25.56 12.78
C PHE A 60 -10.71 -26.97 12.51
N LYS A 61 -11.09 -27.61 11.40
CA LYS A 61 -10.49 -28.90 10.98
C LYS A 61 -8.99 -28.76 10.75
N PHE A 62 -8.55 -27.67 10.11
CA PHE A 62 -7.12 -27.40 9.94
C PHE A 62 -6.42 -27.29 11.30
N ILE A 63 -6.98 -26.49 12.22
CA ILE A 63 -6.45 -26.35 13.60
C ILE A 63 -6.32 -27.72 14.27
N LYS A 64 -7.37 -28.55 14.23
CA LYS A 64 -7.35 -29.90 14.81
C LYS A 64 -6.29 -30.80 14.19
N SER A 65 -6.13 -30.74 12.87
CA SER A 65 -5.14 -31.53 12.14
C SER A 65 -3.70 -31.11 12.43
N PHE A 66 -3.48 -29.86 12.85
CA PHE A 66 -2.17 -29.29 13.13
C PHE A 66 -1.82 -29.35 14.62
N ALA A 67 -2.74 -28.93 15.49
CA ALA A 67 -2.59 -28.89 16.94
C ALA A 67 -2.75 -30.25 17.62
N GLY A 68 -3.48 -31.18 16.99
CA GLY A 68 -3.91 -32.43 17.60
C GLY A 68 -4.97 -32.23 18.69
N HIS A 69 -4.61 -32.52 19.95
CA HIS A 69 -5.52 -32.43 21.09
C HIS A 69 -5.54 -31.02 21.69
N LEU A 70 -6.75 -30.46 21.85
CA LEU A 70 -6.96 -29.11 22.39
C LEU A 70 -7.41 -29.10 23.86
N LYS A 71 -7.52 -30.28 24.48
CA LYS A 71 -7.92 -30.40 25.89
C LYS A 71 -6.94 -29.63 26.78
N ASN A 72 -7.50 -28.82 27.69
CA ASN A 72 -6.75 -27.97 28.62
C ASN A 72 -5.80 -26.96 27.95
N LYS A 73 -6.03 -26.59 26.67
CA LYS A 73 -5.26 -25.54 26.00
C LYS A 73 -5.91 -24.18 26.18
N SER A 74 -5.08 -23.15 26.28
CA SER A 74 -5.49 -21.74 26.25
C SER A 74 -5.52 -21.23 24.80
N VAL A 75 -6.61 -20.57 24.42
CA VAL A 75 -6.85 -20.11 23.04
C VAL A 75 -6.98 -18.59 23.00
N LEU A 76 -6.27 -17.94 22.07
CA LEU A 76 -6.49 -16.56 21.66
C LEU A 76 -7.03 -16.53 20.23
N GLU A 77 -8.17 -15.88 20.01
CA GLU A 77 -8.67 -15.53 18.68
C GLU A 77 -8.57 -14.01 18.48
N ILE A 78 -7.90 -13.59 17.40
CA ILE A 78 -7.76 -12.20 17.01
C ILE A 78 -8.70 -11.93 15.83
N GLY A 79 -9.64 -11.00 16.01
CA GLY A 79 -10.69 -10.71 15.04
C GLY A 79 -11.84 -11.71 15.10
N PHE A 80 -12.43 -11.93 16.28
CA PHE A 80 -13.47 -12.96 16.47
C PHE A 80 -14.78 -12.68 15.72
N GLY A 81 -15.04 -11.45 15.28
CA GLY A 81 -16.24 -11.09 14.52
C GLY A 81 -17.54 -11.46 15.25
N ARG A 82 -18.36 -12.35 14.68
CA ARG A 82 -19.59 -12.82 15.35
C ARG A 82 -19.36 -14.00 16.30
N GLY A 83 -18.12 -14.50 16.42
CA GLY A 83 -17.71 -15.55 17.35
C GLY A 83 -17.99 -16.98 16.89
N GLU A 84 -18.06 -17.25 15.59
CA GLU A 84 -18.44 -18.56 15.04
C GLU A 84 -17.48 -19.72 15.39
N LEU A 85 -16.24 -19.45 15.80
CA LEU A 85 -15.29 -20.48 16.26
C LEU A 85 -15.49 -20.91 17.72
N ILE A 86 -16.06 -20.05 18.57
CA ILE A 86 -16.29 -20.31 20.01
C ILE A 86 -16.96 -21.67 20.27
N PRO A 87 -18.12 -22.02 19.65
CA PRO A 87 -18.78 -23.29 19.94
C PRO A 87 -17.98 -24.52 19.51
N LEU A 88 -17.06 -24.39 18.54
CA LEU A 88 -16.20 -25.48 18.11
C LEU A 88 -15.10 -25.76 19.13
N PHE A 89 -14.46 -24.71 19.65
CA PHE A 89 -13.44 -24.83 20.69
C PHE A 89 -13.98 -25.33 22.02
N LEU A 90 -15.16 -24.89 22.46
CA LEU A 90 -15.75 -25.34 23.72
C LEU A 90 -16.01 -26.86 23.76
N LYS A 91 -16.32 -27.46 22.60
CA LYS A 91 -16.52 -28.92 22.46
C LYS A 91 -15.24 -29.72 22.70
N GLU A 92 -14.07 -29.10 22.62
CA GLU A 92 -12.77 -29.77 22.75
C GLU A 92 -12.19 -29.73 24.18
N MET A 93 -12.99 -29.32 25.17
CA MET A 93 -12.57 -29.26 26.58
C MET A 93 -11.31 -28.38 26.78
N ILE A 94 -11.22 -27.26 26.07
CA ILE A 94 -10.18 -26.24 26.27
C ILE A 94 -10.18 -25.68 27.70
N GLN A 95 -9.06 -25.09 28.11
CA GLN A 95 -8.92 -24.42 29.40
C GLN A 95 -9.65 -23.07 29.39
N SER A 96 -9.38 -22.23 28.39
CA SER A 96 -9.91 -20.88 28.26
C SER A 96 -9.95 -20.44 26.79
N TYR A 97 -10.89 -19.54 26.50
CA TYR A 97 -11.03 -18.87 25.21
C TYR A 97 -10.99 -17.36 25.41
N HIS A 98 -10.03 -16.69 24.79
CA HIS A 98 -9.94 -15.24 24.78
C HIS A 98 -10.11 -14.73 23.36
N GLY A 99 -11.15 -13.95 23.11
CA GLY A 99 -11.37 -13.28 21.83
C GLY A 99 -11.14 -11.78 21.96
N VAL A 100 -10.34 -11.22 21.04
CA VAL A 100 -10.16 -9.78 20.88
C VAL A 100 -10.64 -9.32 19.51
N ASP A 101 -11.34 -8.18 19.45
CA ASP A 101 -11.79 -7.56 18.20
C ASP A 101 -11.85 -6.03 18.37
N PHE A 102 -11.49 -5.25 17.35
CA PHE A 102 -11.51 -3.79 17.45
C PHE A 102 -12.94 -3.23 17.35
N SER A 103 -13.88 -3.98 16.76
CA SER A 103 -15.25 -3.53 16.54
C SER A 103 -16.10 -3.67 17.81
N SER A 104 -16.65 -2.55 18.29
CA SER A 104 -17.65 -2.57 19.36
C SER A 104 -18.91 -3.33 18.96
N THR A 105 -19.24 -3.35 17.66
CA THR A 105 -20.39 -4.05 17.11
C THR A 105 -20.19 -5.56 17.18
N ALA A 106 -19.02 -6.06 16.76
CA ALA A 106 -18.64 -7.46 16.90
C ALA A 106 -18.76 -7.92 18.36
N LEU A 107 -18.18 -7.14 19.29
CA LEU A 107 -18.24 -7.44 20.72
C LEU A 107 -19.68 -7.54 21.25
N LYS A 108 -20.55 -6.59 20.88
CA LYS A 108 -21.97 -6.59 21.29
C LYS A 108 -22.68 -7.85 20.79
N ILE A 109 -22.49 -8.19 19.51
CA ILE A 109 -23.11 -9.37 18.88
C ILE A 109 -22.65 -10.66 19.57
N ALA A 110 -21.34 -10.84 19.73
CA ALA A 110 -20.79 -12.07 20.30
C ALA A 110 -21.14 -12.25 21.79
N LYS A 111 -21.06 -11.18 22.61
CA LYS A 111 -21.47 -11.23 24.03
C LYS A 111 -22.95 -11.53 24.23
N GLY A 112 -23.81 -11.09 23.31
CA GLY A 112 -25.23 -11.42 23.35
C GLY A 112 -25.52 -12.91 23.14
N ARG A 113 -24.57 -13.66 22.57
CA ARG A 113 -24.74 -15.06 22.16
C ARG A 113 -23.95 -16.05 23.01
N TYR A 114 -22.74 -15.69 23.45
CA TYR A 114 -21.82 -16.60 24.13
C TYR A 114 -21.52 -16.12 25.55
N THR A 115 -21.98 -16.89 26.55
CA THR A 115 -21.89 -16.56 27.98
C THR A 115 -21.18 -17.63 28.82
N ASP A 116 -20.57 -18.63 28.16
CA ASP A 116 -19.81 -19.68 28.86
C ASP A 116 -18.68 -19.04 29.70
N PRO A 117 -18.49 -19.46 30.97
CA PRO A 117 -17.50 -18.85 31.86
C PRO A 117 -16.05 -19.01 31.39
N LYS A 118 -15.76 -19.91 30.45
CA LYS A 118 -14.43 -20.06 29.84
C LYS A 118 -14.16 -19.01 28.76
N VAL A 119 -15.18 -18.29 28.29
CA VAL A 119 -15.10 -17.33 27.19
C VAL A 119 -14.96 -15.92 27.73
N LYS A 120 -13.85 -15.28 27.39
CA LYS A 120 -13.57 -13.86 27.63
C LYS A 120 -13.55 -13.14 26.28
N LEU A 121 -14.37 -12.09 26.14
CA LEU A 121 -14.42 -11.28 24.92
C LEU A 121 -14.16 -9.80 25.26
N GLU A 122 -13.21 -9.19 24.55
CA GLU A 122 -12.77 -7.81 24.79
C GLU A 122 -12.70 -7.01 23.50
N LYS A 123 -13.02 -5.70 23.60
CA LYS A 123 -12.74 -4.75 22.52
C LYS A 123 -11.28 -4.35 22.63
N MET A 124 -10.47 -4.69 21.64
CA MET A 124 -9.03 -4.43 21.63
C MET A 124 -8.51 -4.51 20.20
N GLU A 125 -7.62 -3.58 19.83
CA GLU A 125 -6.88 -3.69 18.57
C GLU A 125 -5.78 -4.74 18.68
N ALA A 126 -5.46 -5.44 17.59
CA ALA A 126 -4.49 -6.53 17.61
C ALA A 126 -3.07 -6.07 18.03
N LYS A 127 -2.70 -4.81 17.77
CA LYS A 127 -1.43 -4.22 18.20
C LYS A 127 -1.34 -3.94 19.70
N ASP A 128 -2.49 -3.85 20.37
CA ASP A 128 -2.59 -3.55 21.81
C ASP A 128 -2.64 -4.82 22.68
N LEU A 129 -2.37 -5.99 22.11
CA LEU A 129 -2.33 -7.26 22.83
C LEU A 129 -1.37 -7.20 24.04
N ASN A 130 -1.85 -7.72 25.17
CA ASN A 130 -1.08 -7.79 26.41
C ASN A 130 0.02 -8.87 26.33
N GLU A 131 1.28 -8.43 26.27
CA GLU A 131 2.47 -9.29 26.18
C GLU A 131 2.72 -10.13 27.45
N GLU A 132 2.09 -9.79 28.58
CA GLU A 132 2.23 -10.55 29.84
C GLU A 132 1.38 -11.82 29.89
N THR A 133 0.48 -12.01 28.91
CA THR A 133 -0.37 -13.19 28.82
C THR A 133 0.06 -14.04 27.63
N SER A 134 0.14 -15.36 27.81
CA SER A 134 0.57 -16.28 26.77
C SER A 134 -0.44 -17.39 26.51
N TYR A 135 -0.48 -17.88 25.27
CA TYR A 135 -1.48 -18.84 24.79
C TYR A 135 -0.82 -20.04 24.10
N ASP A 136 -1.49 -21.19 24.18
CA ASP A 136 -1.05 -22.41 23.49
C ASP A 136 -1.46 -22.43 22.01
N VAL A 137 -2.58 -21.78 21.69
CA VAL A 137 -3.14 -21.71 20.34
C VAL A 137 -3.56 -20.26 20.07
N ILE A 138 -2.96 -19.65 19.06
CA ILE A 138 -3.37 -18.33 18.56
C ILE A 138 -3.99 -18.50 17.17
N VAL A 139 -5.16 -17.90 16.95
CA VAL A 139 -5.92 -17.98 15.70
C VAL A 139 -6.07 -16.58 15.12
N LEU A 140 -5.59 -16.40 13.88
CA LEU A 140 -5.82 -15.23 13.02
C LEU A 140 -6.58 -15.72 11.79
N ASN A 141 -7.91 -15.66 11.81
CA ASN A 141 -8.73 -16.19 10.73
C ASN A 141 -9.53 -15.08 10.06
N HIS A 142 -9.20 -14.78 8.80
CA HIS A 142 -9.79 -13.71 8.00
C HIS A 142 -9.66 -12.32 8.65
N ILE A 143 -8.44 -12.01 9.11
CA ILE A 143 -8.14 -10.75 9.79
C ILE A 143 -6.93 -10.03 9.19
N VAL A 144 -5.91 -10.75 8.72
CA VAL A 144 -4.67 -10.11 8.25
C VAL A 144 -4.88 -9.32 6.98
N GLU A 145 -5.83 -9.72 6.12
CA GLU A 145 -6.21 -9.01 4.90
C GLU A 145 -6.76 -7.60 5.18
N HIS A 146 -7.23 -7.36 6.40
CA HIS A 146 -7.85 -6.12 6.83
C HIS A 146 -6.90 -5.20 7.61
N ILE A 147 -5.72 -5.69 7.99
CA ILE A 147 -4.74 -4.92 8.76
C ILE A 147 -3.64 -4.45 7.81
N PRO A 148 -3.37 -3.13 7.69
CA PRO A 148 -2.34 -2.61 6.80
C PRO A 148 -0.99 -3.29 7.00
N VAL A 149 -0.23 -3.49 5.92
CA VAL A 149 1.02 -4.25 5.92
C VAL A 149 1.99 -3.79 7.03
N PHE A 150 2.09 -2.47 7.23
CA PHE A 150 2.99 -1.86 8.20
C PHE A 150 2.51 -2.02 9.66
N GLU A 151 1.20 -2.02 9.91
CA GLU A 151 0.64 -2.31 11.23
C GLU A 151 0.73 -3.79 11.56
N MET A 152 0.54 -4.63 10.54
CA MET A 152 0.62 -6.06 10.70
C MET A 152 2.00 -6.50 11.21
N GLU A 153 3.06 -5.74 10.93
CA GLU A 153 4.39 -5.97 11.52
C GLU A 153 4.35 -5.88 13.05
N GLU A 154 3.74 -4.84 13.62
CA GLU A 154 3.59 -4.68 15.08
C GLU A 154 2.71 -5.80 15.65
N VAL A 155 1.61 -6.14 14.96
CA VAL A 155 0.74 -7.24 15.36
C VAL A 155 1.50 -8.57 15.41
N TRP A 156 2.34 -8.87 14.42
CA TRP A 156 3.15 -10.08 14.43
C TRP A 156 4.11 -10.13 15.61
N GLN A 157 4.76 -9.02 15.95
CA GLN A 157 5.63 -8.95 17.13
C GLN A 157 4.85 -9.29 18.42
N LYS A 158 3.62 -8.77 18.57
CA LYS A 158 2.75 -9.07 19.71
C LYS A 158 2.30 -10.53 19.73
N VAL A 159 1.87 -11.06 18.58
CA VAL A 159 1.46 -12.46 18.41
C VAL A 159 2.59 -13.42 18.79
N VAL A 160 3.82 -13.17 18.33
CA VAL A 160 4.95 -14.06 18.65
C VAL A 160 5.30 -14.02 20.13
N LYS A 161 5.26 -12.84 20.77
CA LYS A 161 5.54 -12.69 22.20
C LYS A 161 4.47 -13.31 23.10
N THR A 162 3.22 -13.33 22.67
CA THR A 162 2.09 -13.92 23.42
C THR A 162 1.93 -15.43 23.15
N LEU A 163 2.85 -16.05 22.42
CA LEU A 163 2.85 -17.49 22.17
C LEU A 163 3.65 -18.24 23.22
N ASN A 164 3.03 -19.24 23.86
CA ASN A 164 3.74 -20.16 24.76
C ASN A 164 4.87 -20.90 24.03
N PRO A 165 5.94 -21.32 24.73
CA PRO A 165 6.85 -22.32 24.20
C PRO A 165 6.09 -23.59 23.77
N GLY A 166 6.33 -24.06 22.55
CA GLY A 166 5.61 -25.17 21.93
C GLY A 166 4.16 -24.83 21.52
N GLY A 167 3.77 -23.57 21.62
CA GLY A 167 2.50 -23.06 21.13
C GLY A 167 2.46 -23.00 19.60
N ILE A 168 1.26 -22.91 19.07
CA ILE A 168 1.03 -22.83 17.62
C ILE A 168 0.26 -21.57 17.23
N ILE A 169 0.51 -21.09 16.02
CA ILE A 169 -0.28 -20.05 15.37
C ILE A 169 -0.98 -20.65 14.16
N MET A 170 -2.28 -20.42 14.03
CA MET A 170 -3.04 -20.66 12.82
C MET A 170 -3.37 -19.32 12.15
N LEU A 171 -3.09 -19.25 10.86
CA LEU A 171 -3.47 -18.14 9.99
C LEU A 171 -4.37 -18.65 8.88
N GLY A 172 -5.56 -18.07 8.75
CA GLY A 172 -6.44 -18.24 7.59
C GLY A 172 -6.61 -16.90 6.88
N THR A 173 -6.34 -16.85 5.58
CA THR A 173 -6.49 -15.61 4.79
C THR A 173 -6.60 -15.93 3.29
N PRO A 174 -7.38 -15.17 2.50
CA PRO A 174 -7.41 -15.33 1.05
C PRO A 174 -6.01 -15.19 0.45
N LEU A 175 -5.69 -16.10 -0.47
CA LEU A 175 -4.44 -16.05 -1.23
C LEU A 175 -4.70 -15.48 -2.62
N TYR A 176 -3.80 -14.58 -3.00
CA TYR A 176 -3.79 -13.90 -4.29
C TYR A 176 -2.61 -14.40 -5.11
N GLU A 177 -2.73 -14.37 -6.44
CA GLU A 177 -1.57 -14.63 -7.31
C GLU A 177 -0.59 -13.47 -7.23
N ASN A 178 -1.12 -12.25 -7.08
CA ASN A 178 -0.35 -11.03 -6.88
C ASN A 178 -0.89 -10.21 -5.70
N SER A 179 -0.01 -9.76 -4.80
CA SER A 179 -0.41 -8.91 -3.66
C SER A 179 -0.94 -7.52 -4.03
N ASN A 180 -0.81 -7.10 -5.29
CA ASN A 180 -1.30 -5.81 -5.78
C ASN A 180 -2.65 -5.93 -6.49
N GLU A 181 -3.09 -7.17 -6.81
CA GLU A 181 -4.28 -7.39 -7.62
C GLU A 181 -5.54 -6.88 -6.94
N ALA A 182 -6.46 -6.35 -7.73
CA ALA A 182 -7.75 -5.96 -7.19
C ALA A 182 -8.51 -7.21 -6.72
N ASP A 183 -9.16 -7.10 -5.55
CA ASP A 183 -10.12 -8.13 -5.12
C ASP A 183 -11.35 -8.02 -6.03
N PRO A 184 -11.94 -9.11 -6.56
CA PRO A 184 -13.24 -9.04 -7.25
C PRO A 184 -14.34 -8.32 -6.44
N MET A 185 -14.23 -8.31 -5.10
CA MET A 185 -15.11 -7.53 -4.21
C MET A 185 -14.77 -6.02 -4.16
N GLU A 186 -13.62 -5.58 -4.68
CA GLU A 186 -13.27 -4.16 -4.82
C GLU A 186 -14.01 -3.46 -5.97
N ASP A 187 -14.61 -4.22 -6.91
CA ASP A 187 -15.53 -3.65 -7.89
C ASP A 187 -16.83 -3.13 -7.24
N ASN A 188 -17.17 -3.64 -6.05
CA ASN A 188 -18.28 -3.12 -5.26
C ASN A 188 -17.79 -1.93 -4.41
N GLN A 189 -18.35 -0.76 -4.69
CA GLN A 189 -18.02 0.48 -3.98
C GLN A 189 -18.23 0.38 -2.45
N ALA A 190 -19.16 -0.46 -1.98
CA ALA A 190 -19.38 -0.70 -0.54
C ALA A 190 -18.15 -1.31 0.14
N THR A 191 -17.59 -2.34 -0.49
CA THR A 191 -16.49 -3.15 0.07
C THR A 191 -15.11 -2.73 -0.41
N MET A 192 -15.03 -1.78 -1.36
CA MET A 192 -13.77 -1.27 -1.91
C MET A 192 -12.83 -0.79 -0.79
N GLY A 193 -11.59 -1.27 -0.80
CA GLY A 193 -10.57 -0.89 0.17
C GLY A 193 -10.70 -1.52 1.56
N ILE A 194 -11.66 -2.44 1.79
CA ILE A 194 -11.74 -3.21 3.06
C ILE A 194 -10.54 -4.16 3.23
N SER A 195 -10.09 -4.75 2.12
CA SER A 195 -8.88 -5.57 2.07
C SER A 195 -7.70 -4.66 1.73
N CYS A 196 -6.77 -4.45 2.65
CA CYS A 196 -5.61 -3.55 2.50
C CYS A 196 -4.25 -4.25 2.67
N ASN A 197 -4.26 -5.57 2.84
CA ASN A 197 -3.04 -6.36 3.02
C ASN A 197 -3.18 -7.75 2.40
N LYS A 198 -3.22 -7.78 1.08
CA LYS A 198 -3.34 -9.00 0.29
C LYS A 198 -2.10 -9.88 0.45
N GLN A 199 -2.35 -11.17 0.59
CA GLN A 199 -1.30 -12.16 0.83
C GLN A 199 -1.10 -13.06 -0.37
N THR A 200 0.16 -13.27 -0.75
CA THR A 200 0.60 -14.42 -1.53
C THR A 200 1.30 -15.40 -0.59
N ILE A 201 1.62 -16.60 -1.09
CA ILE A 201 2.43 -17.55 -0.32
C ILE A 201 3.78 -16.92 0.04
N ASP A 202 4.44 -16.25 -0.90
CA ASP A 202 5.73 -15.61 -0.67
C ASP A 202 5.67 -14.52 0.39
N THR A 203 4.61 -13.70 0.39
CA THR A 203 4.50 -12.63 1.38
C THR A 203 4.30 -13.18 2.79
N ILE A 204 3.56 -14.29 2.93
CA ILE A 204 3.39 -15.01 4.20
C ILE A 204 4.72 -15.63 4.64
N LEU A 205 5.47 -16.26 3.73
CA LEU A 205 6.75 -16.89 4.06
C LEU A 205 7.84 -15.86 4.41
N LYS A 206 7.88 -14.70 3.71
CA LYS A 206 8.76 -13.58 4.06
C LYS A 206 8.47 -13.06 5.47
N MET A 207 7.19 -12.86 5.79
CA MET A 207 6.75 -12.47 7.14
C MET A 207 7.19 -13.51 8.18
N CYS A 208 6.92 -14.79 7.92
CA CYS A 208 7.27 -15.89 8.79
C CYS A 208 8.78 -15.88 9.13
N ASN A 209 9.63 -15.71 8.11
CA ASN A 209 11.08 -15.63 8.31
C ASN A 209 11.52 -14.37 9.07
N ARG A 210 10.86 -13.23 8.88
CA ARG A 210 11.17 -11.97 9.59
C ARG A 210 10.90 -12.08 11.10
N HIS A 211 9.87 -12.83 11.49
CA HIS A 211 9.40 -12.95 12.88
C HIS A 211 9.90 -14.18 13.61
N ASP A 212 11.00 -14.80 13.15
CA ASP A 212 11.55 -16.05 13.70
C ASP A 212 10.51 -17.18 13.83
N LEU A 213 9.61 -17.26 12.86
CA LEU A 213 8.61 -18.33 12.75
C LEU A 213 9.05 -19.36 11.71
N LEU A 214 8.47 -20.55 11.83
CA LEU A 214 8.57 -21.62 10.85
C LEU A 214 7.18 -22.05 10.41
N CYS A 215 6.93 -22.04 9.10
CA CYS A 215 5.72 -22.65 8.54
C CYS A 215 5.91 -24.17 8.46
N VAL A 216 5.17 -24.90 9.30
CA VAL A 216 5.27 -26.37 9.41
C VAL A 216 4.23 -27.05 8.54
N LYS A 217 3.06 -26.44 8.40
CA LYS A 217 1.94 -26.98 7.63
C LYS A 217 1.21 -25.84 6.92
N TRP A 218 0.78 -26.07 5.69
CA TRP A 218 -0.23 -25.24 5.04
C TRP A 218 -1.12 -26.10 4.14
N GLU A 219 -2.38 -25.74 4.04
CA GLU A 219 -3.37 -26.37 3.17
C GLU A 219 -4.30 -25.27 2.63
N GLN A 220 -4.38 -25.12 1.31
CA GLN A 220 -5.16 -24.07 0.65
C GLN A 220 -4.79 -22.67 1.21
N ASN A 221 -5.72 -22.03 1.91
CA ASN A 221 -5.66 -20.69 2.49
C ASN A 221 -5.32 -20.69 4.00
N TYR A 222 -4.91 -21.85 4.56
CA TYR A 222 -4.60 -22.00 5.98
C TYR A 222 -3.13 -22.37 6.20
N PHE A 223 -2.51 -21.70 7.16
CA PHE A 223 -1.09 -21.86 7.52
C PHE A 223 -0.94 -22.12 9.02
N GLY A 224 -0.05 -23.04 9.35
CA GLY A 224 0.33 -23.41 10.70
C GLY A 224 1.80 -23.05 10.97
N PHE A 225 2.02 -22.21 11.97
CA PHE A 225 3.34 -21.73 12.37
C PHE A 225 3.71 -22.14 13.80
N VAL A 226 5.01 -22.26 14.01
CA VAL A 226 5.67 -22.48 15.31
C VAL A 226 6.88 -21.57 15.42
N GLN A 227 7.43 -21.37 16.62
CA GLN A 227 8.67 -20.61 16.79
C GLN A 227 9.86 -21.38 16.24
N LYS A 228 10.67 -20.73 15.39
CA LYS A 228 11.80 -21.36 14.72
C LYS A 228 12.90 -21.76 15.70
N ARG A 229 13.16 -20.96 16.74
CA ARG A 229 14.15 -21.26 17.80
C ARG A 229 13.92 -22.59 18.52
N GLU A 230 12.71 -23.15 18.45
CA GLU A 230 12.39 -24.46 19.05
C GLU A 230 12.87 -25.64 18.19
N PHE A 231 13.35 -25.36 16.97
CA PHE A 231 13.82 -26.35 16.01
C PHE A 231 15.26 -26.06 15.60
N SER A 232 16.15 -27.04 15.77
CA SER A 232 17.51 -27.01 15.22
C SER A 232 17.50 -27.35 13.73
N LEU A 233 16.91 -26.48 12.90
CA LEU A 233 16.88 -26.65 11.45
C LEU A 233 18.03 -25.87 10.80
N THR A 234 18.74 -26.51 9.87
CA THR A 234 19.77 -25.84 9.08
C THR A 234 19.13 -24.92 8.03
N SER A 235 19.75 -23.77 7.74
CA SER A 235 19.21 -22.74 6.83
C SER A 235 18.90 -23.22 5.40
N THR A 236 19.42 -24.39 5.00
CA THR A 236 19.29 -24.98 3.66
C THR A 236 17.89 -25.51 3.37
N ASP A 237 17.22 -26.11 4.36
CA ASP A 237 15.89 -26.74 4.18
C ASP A 237 14.80 -25.68 3.93
N ILE A 238 14.89 -24.54 4.62
CA ILE A 238 13.98 -23.40 4.47
C ILE A 238 14.19 -22.72 3.11
N LYS A 239 15.45 -22.48 2.71
CA LYS A 239 15.78 -21.87 1.41
C LYS A 239 15.25 -22.67 0.24
N SER A 240 15.34 -24.00 0.29
CA SER A 240 14.84 -24.87 -0.80
C SER A 240 13.32 -24.83 -0.96
N LYS A 241 12.56 -24.72 0.15
CA LYS A 241 11.11 -24.54 0.13
C LYS A 241 10.69 -23.15 -0.37
N LEU A 242 11.43 -22.10 0.02
CA LEU A 242 11.23 -20.72 -0.46
C LEU A 242 11.45 -20.61 -1.98
N MET A 243 12.56 -21.16 -2.50
CA MET A 243 12.89 -21.05 -3.93
C MET A 243 11.90 -21.76 -4.88
N LYS A 244 11.12 -22.74 -4.39
CA LYS A 244 10.11 -23.43 -5.21
C LYS A 244 8.81 -22.64 -5.38
N HIS A 245 8.56 -21.63 -4.56
CA HIS A 245 7.27 -20.93 -4.52
C HIS A 245 7.36 -19.43 -4.85
N CYS A 246 8.53 -18.94 -5.30
CA CYS A 246 8.78 -17.57 -5.73
C CYS A 246 7.94 -17.20 -6.98
N ILE A 247 6.65 -16.98 -6.78
CA ILE A 247 5.70 -16.54 -7.79
C ILE A 247 4.94 -15.36 -7.18
N THR A 248 5.61 -14.23 -7.07
CA THR A 248 4.97 -12.92 -7.13
C THR A 248 5.39 -12.27 -8.44
N SER A 249 4.63 -11.28 -8.94
CA SER A 249 5.18 -10.38 -9.96
C SER A 249 6.54 -9.86 -9.53
N ASP A 250 7.44 -9.56 -10.47
CA ASP A 250 8.77 -9.04 -10.14
C ASP A 250 8.68 -7.76 -9.26
N ALA A 251 7.60 -6.98 -9.39
CA ALA A 251 7.26 -5.84 -8.54
C ALA A 251 7.09 -6.12 -7.03
N GLY A 252 6.80 -7.37 -6.62
CA GLY A 252 6.46 -7.71 -5.22
C GLY A 252 5.31 -6.88 -4.64
N ARG A 253 5.29 -6.67 -3.32
CA ARG A 253 4.36 -5.73 -2.67
C ARG A 253 4.69 -4.30 -3.06
N LEU A 254 3.77 -3.64 -3.75
CA LEU A 254 3.93 -2.26 -4.22
C LEU A 254 3.25 -1.26 -3.26
N LEU A 255 3.98 -0.19 -2.93
CA LEU A 255 3.40 1.02 -2.35
C LEU A 255 3.43 2.15 -3.37
N ILE A 256 2.27 2.75 -3.63
CA ILE A 256 2.16 3.93 -4.49
C ILE A 256 2.06 5.17 -3.61
N GLY A 257 2.81 6.21 -3.95
CA GLY A 257 2.88 7.46 -3.20
C GLY A 257 2.67 8.68 -4.07
N CYS A 258 2.08 9.73 -3.49
CA CYS A 258 2.24 11.08 -3.98
C CYS A 258 2.37 12.07 -2.83
N VAL A 259 3.04 13.19 -3.05
CA VAL A 259 3.12 14.29 -2.09
C VAL A 259 2.38 15.50 -2.64
N ALA A 260 1.50 16.08 -1.83
CA ALA A 260 0.62 17.17 -2.21
C ALA A 260 0.70 18.31 -1.20
N GLU A 261 0.80 19.54 -1.70
CA GLU A 261 0.59 20.75 -0.89
C GLU A 261 -0.87 20.82 -0.44
N ASN A 262 -1.13 21.47 0.70
CA ASN A 262 -2.49 21.63 1.20
C ASN A 262 -3.26 22.79 0.52
N THR A 263 -3.41 22.73 -0.80
CA THR A 263 -4.25 23.68 -1.56
C THR A 263 -5.37 22.95 -2.31
N PRO A 264 -6.49 23.62 -2.66
CA PRO A 264 -7.57 23.00 -3.41
C PRO A 264 -7.09 22.29 -4.68
N LYS A 265 -6.18 22.93 -5.43
CA LYS A 265 -5.58 22.35 -6.64
C LYS A 265 -4.94 21.00 -6.35
N TYR A 266 -3.98 20.94 -5.43
CA TYR A 266 -3.20 19.72 -5.18
C TYR A 266 -4.02 18.62 -4.50
N ARG A 267 -5.01 18.99 -3.67
CA ARG A 267 -5.98 18.04 -3.12
C ARG A 267 -6.81 17.37 -4.20
N GLU A 268 -7.34 18.13 -5.15
CA GLU A 268 -8.09 17.53 -6.26
C GLU A 268 -7.18 16.69 -7.18
N GLN A 269 -5.94 17.10 -7.38
CA GLN A 269 -4.95 16.35 -8.16
C GLN A 269 -4.66 14.98 -7.49
N ALA A 270 -4.35 14.97 -6.19
CA ALA A 270 -4.14 13.75 -5.42
C ALA A 270 -5.38 12.82 -5.43
N LEU A 271 -6.58 13.39 -5.26
CA LEU A 271 -7.81 12.60 -5.33
C LEU A 271 -8.02 11.96 -6.71
N ARG A 272 -7.80 12.70 -7.81
CA ARG A 272 -7.88 12.15 -9.17
C ARG A 272 -6.88 11.02 -9.39
N LEU A 273 -5.65 11.17 -8.88
CA LEU A 273 -4.64 10.11 -8.97
C LEU A 273 -5.12 8.84 -8.25
N VAL A 274 -5.54 8.94 -6.99
CA VAL A 274 -6.07 7.81 -6.20
C VAL A 274 -7.25 7.13 -6.90
N GLN A 275 -8.21 7.93 -7.37
CA GLN A 275 -9.36 7.43 -8.12
C GLN A 275 -8.95 6.70 -9.40
N SER A 276 -7.99 7.26 -10.14
CA SER A 276 -7.50 6.66 -11.38
C SER A 276 -6.82 5.31 -11.16
N ILE A 277 -6.06 5.17 -10.06
CA ILE A 277 -5.44 3.91 -9.67
C ILE A 277 -6.53 2.87 -9.41
N ARG A 278 -7.55 3.21 -8.63
CA ARG A 278 -8.67 2.30 -8.31
C ARG A 278 -9.52 1.95 -9.53
N TRP A 279 -9.79 2.89 -10.42
CA TRP A 279 -10.65 2.66 -11.59
C TRP A 279 -9.97 1.97 -12.77
N PHE A 280 -8.67 2.19 -12.96
CA PHE A 280 -7.98 1.82 -14.19
C PHE A 280 -6.67 1.06 -13.96
N GLY A 281 -6.23 0.88 -12.71
CA GLY A 281 -4.98 0.22 -12.37
C GLY A 281 -4.95 -1.28 -12.63
N GLY A 282 -6.08 -1.93 -12.94
CA GLY A 282 -6.14 -3.37 -13.20
C GLY A 282 -5.59 -4.19 -12.03
N SER A 283 -4.58 -5.01 -12.27
CA SER A 283 -3.86 -5.78 -11.24
C SER A 283 -3.04 -4.91 -10.28
N MET A 284 -3.02 -3.59 -10.44
CA MET A 284 -2.44 -2.66 -9.47
C MET A 284 -3.51 -1.85 -8.73
N ALA A 285 -4.79 -1.97 -9.09
CA ALA A 285 -5.85 -1.24 -8.41
C ALA A 285 -6.00 -1.64 -6.93
N GLY A 286 -5.46 -2.79 -6.53
CA GLY A 286 -5.37 -3.26 -5.16
C GLY A 286 -4.15 -2.80 -4.36
N ALA A 287 -3.22 -2.07 -4.96
CA ALA A 287 -2.00 -1.63 -4.28
C ALA A 287 -2.30 -0.63 -3.15
N ASN A 288 -1.48 -0.64 -2.10
CA ASN A 288 -1.58 0.36 -1.05
C ASN A 288 -1.16 1.72 -1.60
N ILE A 289 -1.92 2.76 -1.24
CA ILE A 289 -1.65 4.13 -1.66
C ILE A 289 -1.45 4.99 -0.43
N VAL A 290 -0.38 5.79 -0.41
CA VAL A 290 -0.17 6.83 0.59
C VAL A 290 -0.17 8.20 -0.08
N VAL A 291 -0.98 9.11 0.46
CA VAL A 291 -0.97 10.53 0.11
C VAL A 291 -0.32 11.31 1.25
N CYS A 292 0.86 11.86 0.99
CA CYS A 292 1.54 12.75 1.92
C CYS A 292 1.01 14.17 1.74
N MET A 293 0.37 14.71 2.77
CA MET A 293 -0.12 16.09 2.82
C MET A 293 0.88 16.95 3.59
N VAL A 294 1.40 17.99 2.96
CA VAL A 294 2.39 18.88 3.58
C VAL A 294 1.72 19.74 4.66
N GLU A 295 2.33 19.77 5.85
CA GLU A 295 1.99 20.55 7.06
C GLU A 295 0.67 20.19 7.74
N GLU A 296 -0.46 20.26 7.03
CA GLU A 296 -1.77 19.98 7.61
C GLU A 296 -2.78 19.52 6.53
N VAL A 297 -3.90 18.94 6.98
CA VAL A 297 -5.00 18.52 6.10
C VAL A 297 -6.32 18.55 6.85
N ALA A 298 -7.39 18.97 6.16
CA ALA A 298 -8.73 18.93 6.73
C ALA A 298 -9.21 17.47 6.93
N PRO A 299 -9.81 17.12 8.08
CA PRO A 299 -10.34 15.77 8.33
C PRO A 299 -11.26 15.28 7.21
N SER A 300 -12.14 16.14 6.68
CA SER A 300 -13.04 15.78 5.58
C SER A 300 -12.34 15.32 4.30
N PHE A 301 -11.12 15.79 4.05
CA PHE A 301 -10.33 15.33 2.91
C PHE A 301 -9.61 14.01 3.22
N VAL A 302 -9.23 13.77 4.47
CA VAL A 302 -8.75 12.46 4.94
C VAL A 302 -9.84 11.43 4.76
N ASP A 303 -11.06 11.73 5.19
CA ASP A 303 -12.23 10.85 5.05
C ASP A 303 -12.52 10.58 3.57
N GLU A 304 -12.45 11.60 2.71
CA GLU A 304 -12.65 11.44 1.27
C GLU A 304 -11.63 10.49 0.63
N LEU A 305 -10.34 10.62 0.96
CA LEU A 305 -9.30 9.69 0.49
C LEU A 305 -9.47 8.29 1.11
N GLY A 306 -9.91 8.22 2.36
CA GLY A 306 -10.20 6.99 3.09
C GLY A 306 -11.26 6.12 2.42
N LYS A 307 -12.28 6.73 1.77
CA LYS A 307 -13.28 6.01 0.96
C LYS A 307 -12.66 5.16 -0.16
N TRP A 308 -11.48 5.55 -0.63
CA TRP A 308 -10.72 4.86 -1.68
C TRP A 308 -9.65 3.90 -1.12
N GLY A 309 -9.60 3.70 0.20
CA GLY A 309 -8.58 2.90 0.86
C GLY A 309 -7.18 3.49 0.70
N ALA A 310 -7.06 4.82 0.60
CA ALA A 310 -5.77 5.51 0.60
C ALA A 310 -5.42 5.96 2.03
N PHE A 311 -4.17 5.73 2.42
CA PHE A 311 -3.62 6.22 3.68
C PHE A 311 -3.21 7.68 3.51
N VAL A 312 -3.53 8.52 4.50
CA VAL A 312 -3.06 9.90 4.52
C VAL A 312 -1.96 10.04 5.57
N ARG A 313 -0.89 10.74 5.21
CA ARG A 313 0.19 11.11 6.14
C ARG A 313 0.38 12.61 6.10
N VAL A 314 0.30 13.26 7.25
CA VAL A 314 0.71 14.65 7.37
C VAL A 314 2.22 14.67 7.54
N VAL A 315 2.92 15.35 6.66
CA VAL A 315 4.39 15.39 6.62
C VAL A 315 4.88 16.82 6.75
N GLU A 316 6.04 17.00 7.35
CA GLU A 316 6.67 18.31 7.42
C GLU A 316 7.10 18.79 6.03
N ARG A 317 7.16 20.10 5.82
CA ARG A 317 7.75 20.67 4.61
C ARG A 317 9.22 20.30 4.52
N PHE A 318 9.67 19.83 3.36
CA PHE A 318 11.08 19.48 3.11
C PHE A 318 11.91 20.75 2.85
N SER A 319 11.40 21.64 2.01
CA SER A 319 12.05 22.91 1.70
C SER A 319 11.03 24.04 1.56
N THR A 320 11.31 25.16 2.21
CA THR A 320 10.56 26.42 2.04
C THR A 320 10.90 27.13 0.74
N GLU A 321 12.09 26.89 0.17
CA GLU A 321 12.52 27.49 -1.09
C GLU A 321 12.13 26.66 -2.32
N HIS A 322 12.04 25.33 -2.17
CA HIS A 322 11.83 24.42 -3.30
C HIS A 322 10.76 23.35 -3.00
N ALA A 323 9.49 23.75 -3.17
CA ALA A 323 8.33 22.88 -2.96
C ALA A 323 8.37 21.51 -3.70
N PRO A 324 8.88 21.39 -4.95
CA PRO A 324 8.97 20.07 -5.61
C PRO A 324 9.82 19.04 -4.85
N SER A 325 10.74 19.49 -3.97
CA SER A 325 11.49 18.57 -3.11
C SER A 325 10.64 17.95 -1.99
N ASN A 326 9.41 18.41 -1.74
CA ASN A 326 8.54 17.77 -0.74
C ASN A 326 8.32 16.27 -1.00
N LYS A 327 8.55 15.80 -2.23
CA LYS A 327 8.48 14.39 -2.59
C LYS A 327 9.38 13.44 -1.78
N PHE A 328 10.50 13.94 -1.23
CA PHE A 328 11.36 13.12 -0.36
C PHE A 328 10.60 12.59 0.86
N ARG A 329 9.61 13.35 1.36
CA ARG A 329 8.76 12.96 2.49
C ARG A 329 8.04 11.64 2.31
N PHE A 330 7.77 11.22 1.06
CA PHE A 330 7.20 9.90 0.81
C PHE A 330 8.20 8.77 1.10
N PHE A 331 9.46 8.94 0.68
CA PHE A 331 10.49 7.91 0.87
C PHE A 331 10.99 7.82 2.32
N GLU A 332 10.88 8.90 3.08
CA GLU A 332 11.20 8.97 4.52
C GLU A 332 10.15 8.29 5.42
N LEU A 333 8.99 7.92 4.87
CA LEU A 333 7.94 7.28 5.66
C LEU A 333 8.43 5.95 6.23
N PRO A 334 8.24 5.69 7.55
CA PRO A 334 8.69 4.45 8.18
C PRO A 334 7.99 3.22 7.59
N GLU A 335 6.80 3.37 7.01
CA GLU A 335 6.03 2.27 6.42
C GLU A 335 6.66 1.71 5.13
N THR A 336 7.53 2.47 4.47
CA THR A 336 8.12 2.10 3.17
C THR A 336 8.94 0.81 3.23
N VAL A 337 9.55 0.50 4.39
CA VAL A 337 10.38 -0.68 4.61
C VAL A 337 9.60 -2.01 4.53
N PHE A 338 8.28 -1.95 4.57
CA PHE A 338 7.41 -3.13 4.54
C PHE A 338 6.96 -3.53 3.13
N TYR A 339 7.35 -2.75 2.14
CA TYR A 339 7.05 -2.97 0.73
C TYR A 339 8.31 -3.39 -0.02
N ASP A 340 8.13 -4.16 -1.09
CA ASP A 340 9.24 -4.60 -1.93
C ASP A 340 9.62 -3.51 -2.95
N THR A 341 8.61 -2.79 -3.46
CA THR A 341 8.76 -1.72 -4.46
C THR A 341 7.96 -0.49 -4.04
N LEU A 342 8.53 0.69 -4.25
CA LEU A 342 7.87 1.98 -4.07
C LEU A 342 7.71 2.69 -5.41
N MET A 343 6.52 3.22 -5.69
CA MET A 343 6.22 4.02 -6.88
C MET A 343 5.75 5.40 -6.46
N LEU A 344 6.60 6.41 -6.63
CA LEU A 344 6.24 7.81 -6.43
C LEU A 344 5.71 8.39 -7.74
N MET A 345 4.56 9.07 -7.66
CA MET A 345 3.96 9.77 -8.78
C MET A 345 3.67 11.24 -8.42
N ASP A 346 3.85 12.14 -9.38
CA ASP A 346 3.33 13.50 -9.24
C ASP A 346 1.80 13.43 -9.13
N CYS A 347 1.22 14.25 -8.27
CA CYS A 347 -0.25 14.29 -8.09
C CYS A 347 -0.99 14.74 -9.37
N ASP A 348 -0.30 15.37 -10.32
CA ASP A 348 -0.85 15.75 -11.63
C ASP A 348 -0.73 14.68 -12.72
N THR A 349 -0.66 13.42 -12.29
CA THR A 349 -0.72 12.23 -13.14
C THR A 349 -2.02 11.45 -12.89
N ILE A 350 -2.44 10.63 -13.86
CA ILE A 350 -3.48 9.63 -13.69
C ILE A 350 -3.10 8.31 -14.38
N ILE A 351 -3.62 7.21 -13.85
CA ILE A 351 -3.55 5.89 -14.47
C ILE A 351 -4.80 5.66 -15.31
N VAL A 352 -4.63 5.14 -16.52
CA VAL A 352 -5.73 4.84 -17.46
C VAL A 352 -5.71 3.40 -17.97
N GLN A 353 -4.64 2.65 -17.67
CA GLN A 353 -4.49 1.22 -17.92
C GLN A 353 -3.58 0.58 -16.85
N ASP A 354 -3.56 -0.74 -16.77
CA ASP A 354 -2.71 -1.49 -15.83
C ASP A 354 -1.20 -1.30 -16.15
N PRO A 355 -0.40 -0.71 -15.24
CA PRO A 355 1.03 -0.50 -15.44
C PRO A 355 1.91 -1.67 -14.99
N LEU A 356 1.36 -2.67 -14.30
CA LEU A 356 2.14 -3.66 -13.55
C LEU A 356 3.16 -4.40 -14.42
N LYS A 357 2.82 -4.67 -15.69
CA LYS A 357 3.73 -5.35 -16.65
C LYS A 357 5.02 -4.59 -16.95
N HIS A 358 5.10 -3.30 -16.59
CA HIS A 358 6.28 -2.47 -16.77
C HIS A 358 7.07 -2.25 -15.47
N ILE A 359 6.64 -2.86 -14.36
CA ILE A 359 7.28 -2.72 -13.05
C ILE A 359 8.14 -3.94 -12.78
N SER A 360 9.46 -3.74 -12.81
CA SER A 360 10.47 -4.80 -12.64
C SER A 360 10.73 -5.18 -11.19
N GLY A 361 10.56 -4.26 -10.23
CA GLY A 361 10.83 -4.49 -8.81
C GLY A 361 12.28 -4.81 -8.41
N ASP A 362 13.22 -4.82 -9.37
CA ASP A 362 14.64 -5.10 -9.10
C ASP A 362 15.60 -4.00 -9.58
N LYS A 363 15.14 -3.05 -10.40
CA LYS A 363 15.88 -1.88 -10.88
C LYS A 363 15.14 -0.59 -10.59
N PHE A 364 15.87 0.51 -10.50
CA PHE A 364 15.27 1.84 -10.52
C PHE A 364 14.70 2.14 -11.91
N GLN A 365 13.47 2.65 -11.97
CA GLN A 365 12.80 2.96 -13.23
C GLN A 365 12.24 4.37 -13.24
N ALA A 366 12.51 5.07 -14.34
CA ALA A 366 11.97 6.40 -14.62
C ALA A 366 11.96 6.63 -16.14
N ALA A 367 11.10 7.54 -16.61
CA ALA A 367 11.10 7.95 -18.00
C ALA A 367 12.22 8.98 -18.25
N MET A 368 12.89 8.92 -19.40
CA MET A 368 13.81 9.98 -19.81
C MET A 368 13.07 11.32 -19.90
N ALA A 369 13.71 12.42 -19.52
CA ALA A 369 13.06 13.72 -19.57
C ALA A 369 12.63 14.07 -21.01
N GLY A 370 11.44 14.64 -21.16
CA GLY A 370 10.90 14.99 -22.47
C GLY A 370 11.76 15.98 -23.26
N LYS A 371 12.49 16.84 -22.55
CA LYS A 371 13.49 17.81 -23.06
C LYS A 371 14.57 18.02 -21.98
N PRO A 372 15.78 18.48 -22.34
CA PRO A 372 16.79 18.89 -21.37
C PRO A 372 16.39 20.21 -20.69
N THR A 373 15.48 20.13 -19.71
CA THR A 373 14.98 21.32 -18.99
C THR A 373 16.04 22.00 -18.15
N VAL A 374 17.06 21.24 -17.73
CA VAL A 374 18.37 21.70 -17.28
C VAL A 374 19.35 21.49 -18.44
N SER A 375 20.01 22.57 -18.87
CA SER A 375 20.88 22.51 -20.05
C SER A 375 22.16 21.71 -19.82
N HIS A 376 22.75 21.20 -20.90
CA HIS A 376 24.07 20.56 -20.84
C HIS A 376 25.15 21.51 -20.29
N ALA A 377 25.02 22.82 -20.52
CA ALA A 377 25.92 23.83 -19.95
C ALA A 377 25.77 23.94 -18.43
N ALA A 378 24.54 23.86 -17.90
CA ALA A 378 24.30 23.79 -16.45
C ALA A 378 24.89 22.50 -15.87
N PHE A 379 24.67 21.34 -16.50
CA PHE A 379 25.30 20.09 -16.06
C PHE A 379 26.82 20.14 -16.09
N LYS A 380 27.44 20.75 -17.11
CA LYS A 380 28.90 20.94 -17.13
C LYS A 380 29.40 21.71 -15.89
N LYS A 381 28.66 22.72 -15.45
CA LYS A 381 28.96 23.45 -14.20
C LYS A 381 28.78 22.57 -12.97
N LEU A 382 27.66 21.85 -12.89
CA LEU A 382 27.34 20.96 -11.76
C LEU A 382 28.38 19.85 -11.58
N PHE A 383 28.68 19.09 -12.64
CA PHE A 383 29.67 18.02 -12.58
C PHE A 383 31.06 18.54 -12.22
N SER A 384 31.45 19.71 -12.76
CA SER A 384 32.70 20.35 -12.37
C SER A 384 32.70 20.82 -10.91
N HIS A 385 31.58 21.32 -10.40
CA HIS A 385 31.43 21.80 -9.03
C HIS A 385 31.55 20.66 -8.01
N TYR A 386 30.91 19.52 -8.29
CA TYR A 386 30.96 18.33 -7.43
C TYR A 386 32.11 17.36 -7.73
N HIS A 387 33.07 17.77 -8.56
CA HIS A 387 34.23 16.94 -8.93
C HIS A 387 33.86 15.58 -9.55
N LEU A 388 32.75 15.53 -10.28
CA LEU A 388 32.28 14.34 -10.99
C LEU A 388 32.72 14.38 -12.47
N PRO A 389 33.03 13.22 -13.08
CA PRO A 389 33.33 13.15 -14.50
C PRO A 389 32.07 13.47 -15.32
N LEU A 390 32.17 14.39 -16.29
CA LEU A 390 31.04 14.74 -17.16
C LEU A 390 30.67 13.54 -18.05
N PRO A 391 29.43 13.01 -17.96
CA PRO A 391 28.99 11.88 -18.75
C PRO A 391 28.76 12.25 -20.23
N THR A 392 28.79 11.23 -21.08
CA THR A 392 28.49 11.37 -22.52
C THR A 392 26.99 11.59 -22.76
N GLN A 393 26.66 12.32 -23.83
CA GLN A 393 25.26 12.55 -24.26
C GLN A 393 24.71 11.36 -25.06
N GLN A 394 24.71 10.17 -24.46
CA GLN A 394 24.29 8.93 -25.11
C GLN A 394 22.79 8.65 -25.05
N PHE A 395 22.07 9.37 -24.18
CA PHE A 395 20.63 9.23 -24.01
C PHE A 395 19.87 10.20 -24.91
N LYS A 396 18.56 9.99 -25.06
CA LYS A 396 17.70 10.79 -25.93
C LYS A 396 16.50 11.33 -25.17
N ALA A 397 16.19 12.60 -25.38
CA ALA A 397 15.01 13.23 -24.83
C ALA A 397 13.72 12.60 -25.40
N ALA A 398 12.73 12.35 -24.55
CA ALA A 398 11.58 11.53 -24.93
C ALA A 398 10.70 12.13 -26.04
N PHE A 399 10.66 13.48 -26.17
CA PHE A 399 9.77 14.14 -27.14
C PHE A 399 10.41 14.39 -28.51
N ASN A 400 11.68 14.80 -28.53
CA ASN A 400 12.36 15.25 -29.75
C ASN A 400 13.62 14.44 -30.08
N SER A 401 13.96 13.41 -29.27
CA SER A 401 15.17 12.59 -29.43
C SER A 401 16.48 13.38 -29.41
N GLU A 402 16.47 14.58 -28.82
CA GLU A 402 17.67 15.39 -28.63
C GLU A 402 18.68 14.64 -27.74
N PRO A 403 19.97 14.55 -28.13
CA PRO A 403 21.00 13.91 -27.33
C PRO A 403 21.20 14.60 -25.98
N MET A 404 21.26 13.81 -24.91
CA MET A 404 21.40 14.28 -23.54
C MET A 404 22.15 13.28 -22.67
N ILE A 405 22.65 13.75 -21.54
CA ILE A 405 23.16 12.86 -20.49
C ILE A 405 21.99 12.08 -19.86
N TRP A 406 22.28 11.14 -18.97
CA TRP A 406 21.22 10.52 -18.16
C TRP A 406 20.51 11.61 -17.37
N TYR A 407 19.21 11.82 -17.61
CA TYR A 407 18.39 12.83 -16.94
C TYR A 407 16.92 12.46 -17.13
N CYS A 408 16.29 12.00 -16.06
CA CYS A 408 14.93 11.47 -16.09
C CYS A 408 13.91 12.55 -15.71
N ASN A 409 12.67 12.39 -16.20
CA ASN A 409 11.52 13.07 -15.61
C ASN A 409 11.23 12.45 -14.24
N ALA A 410 10.92 13.28 -13.25
CA ALA A 410 10.72 12.81 -11.88
C ALA A 410 9.25 12.71 -11.45
N GLY A 411 8.31 12.75 -12.40
CA GLY A 411 6.88 12.61 -12.14
C GLY A 411 6.38 11.17 -12.03
N VAL A 412 7.19 10.19 -12.44
CA VAL A 412 6.97 8.76 -12.16
C VAL A 412 8.32 8.13 -11.87
N LEU A 413 8.53 7.74 -10.62
CA LEU A 413 9.76 7.11 -10.12
C LEU A 413 9.42 5.80 -9.43
N ILE A 414 10.08 4.72 -9.81
CA ILE A 414 9.88 3.39 -9.24
C ILE A 414 11.19 2.89 -8.67
N PHE A 415 11.22 2.61 -7.38
CA PHE A 415 12.39 2.13 -6.66
C PHE A 415 12.12 0.79 -5.98
N PRO A 416 13.00 -0.22 -6.18
CA PRO A 416 13.09 -1.35 -5.28
C PRO A 416 13.50 -0.85 -3.89
N GLN A 417 12.80 -1.27 -2.84
CA GLN A 417 13.02 -0.77 -1.48
C GLN A 417 14.48 -0.93 -1.04
N LYS A 418 15.11 -2.07 -1.41
CA LYS A 418 16.51 -2.40 -1.11
C LYS A 418 17.54 -1.38 -1.63
N MET A 419 17.18 -0.56 -2.63
CA MET A 419 18.08 0.41 -3.28
C MET A 419 17.94 1.82 -2.70
N LEU A 420 16.85 2.11 -1.99
CA LEU A 420 16.55 3.46 -1.51
C LEU A 420 17.54 3.99 -0.47
N PRO A 421 17.98 3.24 0.56
CA PRO A 421 18.70 3.84 1.67
C PRO A 421 19.97 4.60 1.28
N SER A 422 20.82 4.06 0.40
CA SER A 422 22.04 4.75 -0.03
C SER A 422 21.75 5.83 -1.08
N PHE A 423 20.89 5.51 -2.06
CA PHE A 423 20.57 6.41 -3.16
C PHE A 423 19.85 7.68 -2.72
N LEU A 424 18.84 7.53 -1.85
CA LEU A 424 18.03 8.64 -1.35
C LEU A 424 18.89 9.63 -0.56
N SER A 425 19.78 9.13 0.29
CA SER A 425 20.69 9.96 1.08
C SER A 425 21.57 10.85 0.19
N LYS A 426 22.13 10.31 -0.90
CA LYS A 426 22.90 11.13 -1.85
C LYS A 426 22.05 12.08 -2.66
N TRP A 427 20.84 11.68 -3.03
CA TRP A 427 19.94 12.57 -3.72
C TRP A 427 19.54 13.77 -2.87
N GLU A 428 19.19 13.56 -1.60
CA GLU A 428 18.86 14.61 -0.63
C GLU A 428 20.04 15.57 -0.40
N GLU A 429 21.27 15.04 -0.25
CA GLU A 429 22.49 15.84 -0.09
C GLU A 429 22.66 16.84 -1.24
N TYR A 430 22.53 16.37 -2.48
CA TYR A 430 22.61 17.26 -3.65
C TYR A 430 21.47 18.27 -3.72
N VAL A 431 20.26 17.90 -3.30
CA VAL A 431 19.14 18.86 -3.25
C VAL A 431 19.40 19.97 -2.25
N HIS A 432 19.82 19.63 -1.04
CA HIS A 432 20.12 20.63 -0.01
C HIS A 432 21.23 21.58 -0.48
N ASP A 433 22.31 21.05 -1.04
CA ASP A 433 23.40 21.89 -1.53
C ASP A 433 22.98 22.76 -2.73
N LEU A 434 22.17 22.24 -3.67
CA LEU A 434 21.71 23.01 -4.83
C LEU A 434 20.68 24.09 -4.49
N VAL A 435 19.93 23.93 -3.40
CA VAL A 435 19.06 25.01 -2.89
C VAL A 435 19.90 26.23 -2.51
N GLU A 436 21.02 26.01 -1.81
CA GLU A 436 21.97 27.08 -1.46
C GLU A 436 22.76 27.58 -2.69
N ASN A 437 22.99 26.71 -3.67
CA ASN A 437 23.75 27.00 -4.88
C ASN A 437 22.90 27.17 -6.15
N LYS A 438 21.69 27.75 -6.03
CA LYS A 438 20.72 27.88 -7.15
C LYS A 438 21.26 28.54 -8.43
N HIS A 439 22.32 29.34 -8.32
CA HIS A 439 23.01 29.98 -9.44
C HIS A 439 23.70 29.00 -10.40
N LEU A 440 23.93 27.75 -9.98
CA LEU A 440 24.45 26.68 -10.83
C LEU A 440 23.41 26.17 -11.84
N LEU A 441 22.12 26.39 -11.55
CA LEU A 441 21.00 25.96 -12.38
C LEU A 441 20.50 27.10 -13.25
N ASP A 442 20.18 26.77 -14.50
CA ASP A 442 19.45 27.66 -15.40
C ASP A 442 17.96 27.72 -15.07
N LYS A 443 17.39 26.66 -14.49
CA LYS A 443 16.01 26.60 -14.01
C LYS A 443 15.92 25.93 -12.64
N PHE A 444 15.83 26.75 -11.60
CA PHE A 444 15.76 26.27 -10.22
C PHE A 444 14.61 25.31 -9.92
N PHE A 445 13.47 25.43 -10.63
CA PHE A 445 12.33 24.52 -10.49
C PHE A 445 12.68 23.04 -10.73
N PHE A 446 13.74 22.75 -11.48
CA PHE A 446 14.20 21.38 -11.76
C PHE A 446 15.38 20.97 -10.86
N CYS A 447 15.55 21.64 -9.70
CA CYS A 447 16.65 21.39 -8.77
C CYS A 447 16.73 19.92 -8.34
N GLU A 448 15.61 19.35 -7.87
CA GLU A 448 15.56 17.95 -7.46
C GLU A 448 15.91 16.99 -8.62
N GLN A 449 15.52 17.36 -9.84
CA GLN A 449 15.67 16.50 -11.01
C GLN A 449 17.12 16.53 -11.52
N ALA A 450 17.80 17.68 -11.35
CA ALA A 450 19.24 17.82 -11.54
C ALA A 450 20.01 17.03 -10.46
N ALA A 451 19.60 17.14 -9.20
CA ALA A 451 20.19 16.40 -8.08
C ALA A 451 20.07 14.88 -8.27
N LEU A 452 18.93 14.40 -8.80
CA LEU A 452 18.72 12.98 -9.13
C LEU A 452 19.79 12.47 -10.10
N THR A 453 20.17 13.30 -11.07
CA THR A 453 21.23 12.98 -12.03
C THR A 453 22.58 12.86 -11.36
N LEU A 454 22.92 13.78 -10.46
CA LEU A 454 24.18 13.72 -9.71
C LEU A 454 24.24 12.47 -8.82
N ALA A 455 23.15 12.14 -8.14
CA ALA A 455 23.05 10.92 -7.33
C ALA A 455 23.22 9.65 -8.16
N TYR A 456 22.60 9.58 -9.35
CA TYR A 456 22.75 8.44 -10.27
C TYR A 456 24.21 8.18 -10.64
N PHE A 457 24.98 9.22 -10.99
CA PHE A 457 26.40 9.06 -11.34
C PHE A 457 27.33 8.83 -10.13
N THR A 458 26.81 8.94 -8.90
CA THR A 458 27.57 8.71 -7.67
C THR A 458 27.36 7.30 -7.13
N GLU A 459 26.12 6.81 -7.16
CA GLU A 459 25.73 5.54 -6.51
C GLU A 459 25.65 4.34 -7.50
N ASP A 460 25.79 4.57 -8.80
CA ASP A 460 25.77 3.55 -9.88
C ASP A 460 24.69 2.47 -9.68
N ILE A 461 23.44 2.92 -9.60
CA ILE A 461 22.30 2.03 -9.38
C ILE A 461 21.79 1.41 -10.69
N PRO A 462 21.37 0.13 -10.70
CA PRO A 462 20.72 -0.48 -11.86
C PRO A 462 19.50 0.32 -12.31
N PHE A 463 19.46 0.68 -13.59
CA PHE A 463 18.42 1.51 -14.17
C PHE A 463 17.75 0.82 -15.37
N GLU A 464 16.44 0.98 -15.47
CA GLU A 464 15.66 0.61 -16.65
C GLU A 464 14.71 1.76 -17.05
N GLU A 465 14.82 2.20 -18.30
CA GLU A 465 13.98 3.29 -18.82
C GLU A 465 12.52 2.85 -18.90
N LEU A 466 11.62 3.62 -18.29
CA LEU A 466 10.19 3.42 -18.48
C LEU A 466 9.78 3.82 -19.90
N PRO A 467 8.94 3.02 -20.56
CA PRO A 467 8.46 3.33 -21.90
C PRO A 467 7.54 4.57 -21.87
N LYS A 468 7.35 5.21 -23.02
CA LYS A 468 6.65 6.52 -23.12
C LYS A 468 5.20 6.47 -22.61
N GLU A 469 4.57 5.31 -22.70
CA GLU A 469 3.23 4.99 -22.22
C GLU A 469 3.10 5.20 -20.69
N MET A 470 4.20 5.02 -19.94
CA MET A 470 4.24 5.10 -18.48
C MET A 470 4.44 6.53 -17.95
N ASN A 471 4.57 7.53 -18.83
CA ASN A 471 4.60 8.94 -18.46
C ASN A 471 4.19 9.82 -19.66
N TYR A 472 2.97 9.62 -20.16
CA TYR A 472 2.51 10.24 -21.40
C TYR A 472 1.93 11.63 -21.16
N HIS A 473 2.58 12.67 -21.70
CA HIS A 473 2.15 14.05 -21.48
C HIS A 473 0.89 14.45 -22.29
N LEU A 474 -0.13 15.02 -21.63
CA LEU A 474 -1.37 15.50 -22.27
C LEU A 474 -1.19 16.77 -23.13
N ASN A 475 -0.04 17.43 -23.06
CA ASN A 475 0.17 18.71 -23.73
C ASN A 475 -0.06 18.60 -25.25
N PRO A 476 -1.01 19.34 -25.84
CA PRO A 476 -1.39 19.22 -27.25
C PRO A 476 -0.29 19.68 -28.22
N LYS A 477 0.74 20.37 -27.73
CA LYS A 477 1.92 20.76 -28.52
C LYS A 477 2.97 19.64 -28.62
N ILE A 478 2.84 18.59 -27.82
CA ILE A 478 3.73 17.44 -27.86
C ILE A 478 3.14 16.45 -28.86
N ILE A 479 3.87 16.21 -29.94
CA ILE A 479 3.56 15.17 -30.92
C ILE A 479 4.73 14.20 -30.85
N TYR A 480 4.49 13.00 -30.33
CA TYR A 480 5.49 11.94 -30.38
C TYR A 480 5.62 11.49 -31.83
N LYS A 481 6.77 11.75 -32.45
CA LYS A 481 7.07 11.27 -33.80
C LYS A 481 7.34 9.77 -33.75
N GLY A 482 6.60 8.95 -34.50
CA GLY A 482 6.75 7.49 -34.51
C GLY A 482 5.50 6.76 -34.01
N ASP A 483 5.67 5.48 -33.67
CA ASP A 483 4.63 4.46 -33.40
C ASP A 483 3.41 4.92 -32.59
N LYS A 484 2.29 4.21 -32.77
CA LYS A 484 1.07 4.36 -31.97
C LYS A 484 1.38 4.03 -30.50
N VAL A 485 1.51 5.06 -29.67
CA VAL A 485 1.67 4.93 -28.22
C VAL A 485 0.28 4.87 -27.58
N ASP A 486 -0.02 3.82 -26.81
CA ASP A 486 -1.29 3.71 -26.07
C ASP A 486 -1.03 4.05 -24.59
N PRO A 487 -1.42 5.25 -24.11
CA PRO A 487 -1.02 5.72 -22.78
C PRO A 487 -1.50 4.81 -21.65
N ILE A 488 -0.61 4.53 -20.70
CA ILE A 488 -0.92 3.81 -19.46
C ILE A 488 -1.03 4.80 -18.30
N ILE A 489 -0.11 5.77 -18.24
CA ILE A 489 -0.11 6.88 -17.28
C ILE A 489 -0.12 8.18 -18.08
N ILE A 490 -1.05 9.08 -17.76
CA ILE A 490 -1.15 10.41 -18.38
C ILE A 490 -0.64 11.44 -17.39
N HIS A 491 0.41 12.17 -17.75
CA HIS A 491 0.87 13.35 -17.04
C HIS A 491 0.15 14.58 -17.60
N TYR A 492 -0.84 15.09 -16.89
CA TYR A 492 -1.73 16.13 -17.41
C TYR A 492 -1.31 17.55 -17.08
N HIS A 493 -0.31 17.76 -16.22
CA HIS A 493 0.24 19.07 -15.88
C HIS A 493 -0.86 20.04 -15.40
N LYS A 494 -1.27 20.94 -16.30
CA LYS A 494 -2.27 21.99 -16.09
C LYS A 494 -3.48 21.88 -17.03
N TYR A 495 -3.58 20.81 -17.81
CA TYR A 495 -4.57 20.65 -18.87
C TYR A 495 -5.90 20.13 -18.32
N ILE A 496 -6.53 20.95 -17.48
CA ILE A 496 -7.86 20.76 -16.91
C ILE A 496 -8.75 21.95 -17.36
N ASN A 497 -10.03 21.70 -17.63
CA ASN A 497 -11.01 22.75 -17.93
C ASN A 497 -11.65 23.36 -16.67
N ASP A 498 -12.45 24.41 -16.83
CA ASP A 498 -13.07 25.13 -15.70
C ASP A 498 -14.02 24.27 -14.85
N ASN A 499 -14.47 23.14 -15.39
CA ASN A 499 -15.33 22.18 -14.70
C ASN A 499 -14.52 21.06 -14.00
N GLY A 500 -13.19 21.15 -13.98
CA GLY A 500 -12.32 20.18 -13.29
C GLY A 500 -12.05 18.88 -14.07
N TYR A 501 -12.39 18.82 -15.36
CA TYR A 501 -12.14 17.66 -16.24
C TYR A 501 -10.89 17.83 -17.08
N LEU A 502 -10.23 16.73 -17.43
CA LEU A 502 -9.09 16.75 -18.33
C LEU A 502 -9.47 17.30 -19.71
N MET A 503 -8.61 18.14 -20.29
CA MET A 503 -8.87 18.73 -21.60
C MET A 503 -8.82 17.68 -22.71
N GLU A 504 -9.84 17.69 -23.58
CA GLU A 504 -9.97 16.79 -24.73
C GLU A 504 -9.40 17.42 -26.01
N ASN A 505 -8.25 18.12 -25.92
CA ASN A 505 -7.69 18.95 -27.00
C ASN A 505 -6.47 18.33 -27.70
N THR A 506 -6.36 17.00 -27.73
CA THR A 506 -5.29 16.26 -28.40
C THR A 506 -5.73 15.69 -29.76
N GLN A 507 -4.79 15.59 -30.69
CA GLN A 507 -4.99 14.89 -31.98
C GLN A 507 -4.65 13.39 -31.91
N ASP A 508 -4.03 12.94 -30.81
CA ASP A 508 -3.76 11.53 -30.57
C ASP A 508 -5.06 10.81 -30.18
N PHE A 509 -5.50 9.88 -31.03
CA PHE A 509 -6.73 9.12 -30.85
C PHE A 509 -6.70 8.24 -29.58
N HIS A 510 -5.57 7.61 -29.26
CA HIS A 510 -5.43 6.73 -28.11
C HIS A 510 -5.49 7.54 -26.81
N LEU A 511 -4.77 8.66 -26.77
CA LEU A 511 -4.83 9.60 -25.65
C LEU A 511 -6.24 10.17 -25.48
N LEU A 512 -6.88 10.64 -26.55
CA LEU A 512 -8.24 11.19 -26.49
C LEU A 512 -9.25 10.16 -25.96
N ARG A 513 -9.14 8.90 -26.39
CA ARG A 513 -9.98 7.79 -25.91
C ARG A 513 -9.82 7.60 -24.40
N MET A 514 -8.59 7.59 -23.89
CA MET A 514 -8.33 7.43 -22.46
C MET A 514 -8.81 8.62 -21.62
N VAL A 515 -8.55 9.85 -22.09
CA VAL A 515 -9.06 11.07 -21.44
C VAL A 515 -10.59 11.06 -21.35
N LYS A 516 -11.30 10.68 -22.42
CA LYS A 516 -12.76 10.56 -22.42
C LYS A 516 -13.26 9.49 -21.45
N LYS A 517 -12.58 8.34 -21.38
CA LYS A 517 -12.91 7.25 -20.44
C LYS A 517 -12.79 7.72 -19.00
N PHE A 518 -11.68 8.38 -18.66
CA PHE A 518 -11.45 8.97 -17.33
C PHE A 518 -12.51 10.03 -16.99
N ASN A 519 -12.74 11.00 -17.88
CA ASN A 519 -13.72 12.07 -17.67
C ASN A 519 -15.14 11.51 -17.51
N LYS A 520 -15.52 10.46 -18.25
CA LYS A 520 -16.83 9.79 -18.07
C LYS A 520 -16.97 9.25 -16.65
N ARG A 521 -15.96 8.53 -16.16
CA ARG A 521 -15.96 7.94 -14.81
C ARG A 521 -16.00 9.01 -13.71
N LEU A 522 -15.25 10.10 -13.89
CA LEU A 522 -15.27 11.22 -12.95
C LEU A 522 -16.64 11.92 -12.91
N ARG A 523 -17.35 12.03 -14.04
CA ARG A 523 -18.73 12.56 -14.07
C ARG A 523 -19.70 11.65 -13.30
N GLU A 524 -19.63 10.34 -13.52
CA GLU A 524 -20.44 9.35 -12.78
C GLU A 524 -20.24 9.47 -11.27
N TYR A 525 -18.98 9.59 -10.82
CA TYR A 525 -18.66 9.79 -9.42
C TYR A 525 -19.25 11.09 -8.87
N ASN A 526 -19.09 12.20 -9.58
CA ASN A 526 -19.58 13.50 -9.13
C ASN A 526 -21.11 13.57 -9.04
N MET A 527 -21.86 12.86 -9.90
CA MET A 527 -23.32 12.80 -9.81
C MET A 527 -23.80 12.09 -8.55
N ASN A 528 -23.19 10.94 -8.22
CA ASN A 528 -23.55 10.14 -7.05
C ASN A 528 -23.19 10.79 -5.70
N LYS A 529 -22.42 11.90 -5.70
CA LYS A 529 -22.05 12.62 -4.47
C LYS A 529 -23.14 13.58 -3.98
N PHE A 530 -24.10 13.91 -4.83
CA PHE A 530 -25.17 14.88 -4.55
C PHE A 530 -26.58 14.26 -4.51
N GLU A 531 -26.67 12.94 -4.66
CA GLU A 531 -27.85 12.13 -4.30
C GLU A 531 -27.66 11.57 -2.89
#